data_AF-A0A938KEI4-F1
#
_entry.id   AF-A0A938KEI4-F1
#
_cell.length_a   1.000
_cell.length_b   1.000
_cell.length_c   1.000
_cell.angle_alpha   90.00
_cell.angle_beta   90.00
_cell.angle_gamma   90.00
#
_symmetry.space_group_name_H-M   'P 1'
#
loop_
_entity.id
_entity.type
_entity.pdbx_description
1 polymer ?
#
loop_
_entity_poly.entity_id
_entity_poly.type
_entity_poly.pdbx_seq_one_letter_code
_entity_poly.pdbx_strand_id
1 'polypeptide(L)'
;MSNSNTAALPLEVGQIGSFEARMLRKFRSAVDDWNEVCSALGPWEAQHLTREEPGPAKEQHRVWVVELISWGQLLQRVTTHSAFPDHELAARLDARLRHLQDKLALWHHDMNAAKEERIVRTAFA
;
A
#
# COMPACT_ATOMS: atom_id res chain seq x y z
N MET A 1 -54.38 -20.89 -16.19
CA MET A 1 -53.60 -21.39 -15.03
C MET A 1 -52.14 -21.16 -15.36
N SER A 2 -51.56 -20.06 -14.87
CA SER A 2 -50.17 -19.70 -15.18
C SER A 2 -49.26 -20.30 -14.12
N ASN A 3 -48.51 -21.34 -14.50
CA ASN A 3 -47.43 -21.89 -13.67
C ASN A 3 -46.25 -20.93 -13.73
N SER A 4 -45.99 -20.25 -12.62
CA SER A 4 -44.76 -19.50 -12.39
C SER A 4 -43.59 -20.48 -12.32
N ASN A 5 -42.86 -20.63 -13.42
CA ASN A 5 -41.56 -21.28 -13.43
C ASN A 5 -40.57 -20.39 -12.67
N THR A 6 -40.52 -20.53 -11.35
CA THR A 6 -39.45 -19.96 -10.55
C THR A 6 -38.23 -20.84 -10.80
N ALA A 7 -37.46 -20.51 -11.84
CA ALA A 7 -36.17 -21.14 -12.09
C ALA A 7 -35.35 -21.03 -10.80
N ALA A 8 -35.07 -22.17 -10.16
CA ALA A 8 -34.24 -22.21 -8.97
C ALA A 8 -32.90 -21.54 -9.31
N LEU A 9 -32.48 -20.58 -8.48
CA LEU A 9 -31.18 -19.94 -8.65
C LEU A 9 -30.11 -21.05 -8.66
N PRO A 10 -29.19 -21.06 -9.63
CA PRO A 10 -28.21 -22.14 -9.79
C PRO A 10 -27.12 -22.19 -8.70
N LEU A 11 -27.22 -21.31 -7.70
CA LEU A 11 -26.29 -21.16 -6.59
C LEU A 11 -27.05 -21.23 -5.28
N GLU A 12 -26.64 -22.14 -4.40
CA GLU A 12 -27.12 -22.11 -3.02
C GLU A 12 -26.46 -20.95 -2.28
N VAL A 13 -27.23 -20.25 -1.43
CA VAL A 13 -26.74 -19.08 -0.65
C VAL A 13 -25.45 -19.39 0.13
N GLY A 14 -25.27 -20.63 0.58
CA GLY A 14 -24.06 -21.08 1.28
C GLY A 14 -22.79 -21.14 0.40
N GLN A 15 -22.91 -21.30 -0.92
CA GLN A 15 -21.77 -21.35 -1.84
C GLN A 15 -21.14 -19.96 -2.01
N ILE A 16 -21.97 -18.91 -2.06
CA ILE A 16 -21.52 -17.52 -2.16
C ILE A 16 -20.77 -17.12 -0.88
N GLY A 17 -21.36 -17.37 0.30
CA GLY A 17 -20.69 -17.07 1.58
C GLY A 17 -19.39 -17.85 1.79
N SER A 18 -19.31 -19.12 1.36
CA SER A 18 -18.07 -19.91 1.41
C SER A 18 -16.99 -19.34 0.48
N PHE A 19 -17.38 -18.87 -0.71
CA PHE A 19 -16.48 -18.19 -1.65
C PHE A 19 -15.96 -16.87 -1.06
N GLU A 20 -16.84 -16.01 -0.54
CA GLU A 20 -16.48 -14.73 0.07
C GLU A 20 -15.50 -14.91 1.24
N ALA A 21 -15.80 -15.84 2.16
CA ALA A 21 -14.93 -16.12 3.30
C ALA A 21 -13.53 -16.60 2.86
N ARG A 22 -13.46 -17.42 1.79
CA ARG A 22 -12.18 -17.89 1.24
C ARG A 22 -11.41 -16.77 0.56
N MET A 23 -12.09 -15.92 -0.21
CA MET A 23 -11.49 -14.74 -0.84
C MET A 23 -10.94 -13.78 0.21
N LEU A 24 -11.70 -13.50 1.27
CA LEU A 24 -11.25 -12.62 2.34
C LEU A 24 -10.01 -13.17 3.06
N ARG A 25 -9.97 -14.48 3.35
CA ARG A 25 -8.77 -15.10 3.94
C ARG A 25 -7.54 -14.98 3.05
N LYS A 26 -7.69 -15.24 1.75
CA LYS A 26 -6.59 -15.09 0.79
C LYS A 26 -6.12 -13.64 0.67
N PHE A 27 -7.07 -12.70 0.67
CA PHE A 27 -6.77 -11.28 0.62
C PHE A 27 -6.00 -10.82 1.86
N ARG A 28 -6.40 -11.25 3.07
CA ARG A 28 -5.65 -11.00 4.30
C ARG A 28 -4.20 -11.49 4.20
N SER A 29 -4.01 -12.75 3.77
CA SER A 29 -2.66 -13.30 3.57
C SER A 29 -1.83 -12.45 2.60
N ALA A 30 -2.41 -12.02 1.48
CA ALA A 30 -1.70 -11.18 0.51
C ALA A 30 -1.32 -9.80 1.08
N VAL A 31 -2.18 -9.20 1.92
CA VAL A 31 -1.87 -7.94 2.61
C VAL A 31 -0.75 -8.14 3.63
N ASP A 32 -0.76 -9.25 4.37
CA ASP A 32 0.26 -9.57 5.36
C ASP A 32 1.63 -9.79 4.69
N ASP A 33 1.68 -10.57 3.59
CA ASP A 33 2.89 -10.79 2.79
C ASP A 33 3.45 -9.46 2.26
N TRP A 34 2.58 -8.60 1.69
CA TRP A 34 2.98 -7.27 1.23
C TRP A 34 3.52 -6.39 2.38
N ASN A 35 2.90 -6.44 3.56
CA ASN A 35 3.31 -5.69 4.73
C ASN A 35 4.67 -6.17 5.29
N GLU A 36 4.97 -7.47 5.19
CA GLU A 36 6.28 -8.02 5.53
C GLU A 36 7.36 -7.47 4.59
N VAL A 37 7.13 -7.49 3.27
CA VAL A 37 8.06 -6.90 2.29
C VAL A 37 8.31 -5.41 2.57
N CYS A 38 7.26 -4.66 2.90
CA CYS A 38 7.40 -3.25 3.29
C CYS A 38 8.25 -3.06 4.56
N SER A 39 8.18 -3.99 5.49
CA SER A 39 8.92 -3.91 6.76
C SER A 39 10.41 -4.20 6.58
N ALA A 40 10.77 -5.02 5.59
CA ALA A 40 12.17 -5.31 5.24
C ALA A 40 12.94 -4.08 4.73
N LEU A 41 12.24 -3.04 4.26
CA LEU A 41 12.89 -1.80 3.81
C LEU A 41 13.64 -1.08 4.93
N GLY A 42 13.12 -1.06 6.17
CA GLY A 42 13.72 -0.28 7.27
C GLY A 42 15.18 -0.62 7.56
N PRO A 43 15.52 -1.90 7.83
CA PRO A 43 16.91 -2.32 8.02
C PRO A 43 17.78 -2.05 6.80
N TRP A 44 17.25 -2.27 5.59
CA TRP A 44 17.98 -2.01 4.35
C TRP A 44 18.30 -0.51 4.17
N GLU A 45 17.33 0.37 4.44
CA GLU A 45 17.47 1.83 4.37
C GLU A 45 18.59 2.31 5.31
N ALA A 46 18.57 1.84 6.56
CA ALA A 46 19.59 2.20 7.56
C ALA A 46 21.01 1.75 7.16
N GLN A 47 21.13 0.66 6.39
CA GLN A 47 22.43 0.14 5.95
C GLN A 47 22.97 0.84 4.70
N HIS A 48 22.10 1.36 3.83
CA HIS A 48 22.48 1.79 2.47
C HIS A 48 22.26 3.27 2.20
N LEU A 49 21.20 3.88 2.77
CA LEU A 49 20.84 5.27 2.46
C LEU A 49 21.52 6.31 3.36
N THR A 50 22.08 5.89 4.50
CA THR A 50 22.81 6.78 5.43
C THR A 50 24.31 6.86 5.14
N ARG A 51 24.79 6.25 4.05
CA ARG A 51 26.20 6.31 3.62
C ARG A 51 26.49 7.65 2.94
N GLU A 52 27.77 8.02 2.89
CA GLU A 52 28.24 9.29 2.34
C GLU A 52 27.90 9.46 0.84
N GLU A 53 27.92 8.37 0.06
CA GLU A 53 27.54 8.35 -1.36
C GLU A 53 26.47 7.29 -1.66
N PRO A 54 25.17 7.55 -1.39
CA PRO A 54 24.11 6.56 -1.54
C PRO A 54 23.54 6.47 -2.95
N GLY A 55 24.06 7.21 -3.94
CA GLY A 55 23.44 7.46 -5.25
C GLY A 55 22.72 6.25 -5.90
N PRO A 56 23.42 5.14 -6.18
CA PRO A 56 22.80 3.94 -6.76
C PRO A 56 21.75 3.28 -5.85
N ALA A 57 22.00 3.24 -4.53
CA ALA A 57 21.06 2.70 -3.56
C ALA A 57 19.79 3.57 -3.46
N LYS A 58 19.95 4.90 -3.55
CA LYS A 58 18.84 5.85 -3.51
C LYS A 58 17.89 5.63 -4.69
N GLU A 59 18.42 5.49 -5.91
CA GLU A 59 17.58 5.22 -7.09
C GLU A 59 16.88 3.86 -6.98
N GLN A 60 17.62 2.80 -6.61
CA GLN A 60 17.05 1.47 -6.43
C GLN A 60 15.91 1.46 -5.39
N HIS A 61 16.12 2.14 -4.27
CA HIS A 61 15.11 2.29 -3.24
C HIS A 61 13.87 3.03 -3.74
N ARG A 62 14.05 4.11 -4.50
CA ARG A 62 12.95 4.88 -5.08
C ARG A 62 12.05 3.97 -5.92
N VAL A 63 12.64 3.13 -6.78
CA VAL A 63 11.90 2.15 -7.59
C VAL A 63 11.08 1.21 -6.72
N TRP A 64 11.69 0.60 -5.70
CA TRP A 64 11.00 -0.33 -4.81
C TRP A 64 9.85 0.32 -4.04
N VAL A 65 10.06 1.51 -3.47
CA VAL A 65 9.00 2.19 -2.70
C VAL A 65 7.83 2.59 -3.60
N VAL A 66 8.09 3.07 -4.81
CA VAL A 66 7.03 3.39 -5.79
C VAL A 66 6.23 2.15 -6.19
N GLU A 67 6.92 1.02 -6.40
CA GLU A 67 6.26 -0.25 -6.70
C GLU A 67 5.39 -0.74 -5.53
N LEU A 68 5.91 -0.68 -4.30
CA LEU A 68 5.17 -1.07 -3.10
C LEU A 68 3.95 -0.18 -2.83
N ILE A 69 4.06 1.13 -3.09
CA ILE A 69 2.92 2.05 -3.05
C ILE A 69 1.88 1.64 -4.10
N SER A 70 2.32 1.32 -5.32
CA SER A 70 1.42 0.91 -6.40
C SER A 70 0.64 -0.36 -6.05
N TRP A 71 1.32 -1.36 -5.46
CA TRP A 71 0.68 -2.56 -4.94
C TRP A 71 -0.29 -2.27 -3.80
N GLY A 72 0.11 -1.44 -2.82
CA GLY A 72 -0.77 -1.04 -1.74
C GLY A 72 -2.03 -0.31 -2.22
N GLN A 73 -1.91 0.57 -3.23
CA GLN A 73 -3.06 1.25 -3.83
C GLN A 73 -4.00 0.28 -4.52
N LEU A 74 -3.48 -0.78 -5.16
CA LEU A 74 -4.32 -1.83 -5.73
C LEU A 74 -5.11 -2.58 -4.64
N LEU A 75 -4.45 -2.93 -3.53
CA LEU A 75 -5.11 -3.55 -2.37
C LEU A 75 -6.15 -2.60 -1.75
N GLN A 76 -5.88 -1.30 -1.72
CA GLN A 76 -6.78 -0.28 -1.14
C GLN A 76 -8.09 -0.14 -1.91
N ARG A 77 -8.07 -0.34 -3.23
CA ARG A 77 -9.29 -0.34 -4.05
C ARG A 77 -10.26 -1.45 -3.63
N VAL A 78 -9.76 -2.57 -3.11
CA VAL A 78 -10.59 -3.66 -2.60
C VAL A 78 -11.20 -3.29 -1.25
N THR A 79 -10.41 -2.68 -0.36
CA THR A 79 -10.83 -2.37 1.01
C THR A 79 -11.75 -1.14 1.11
N THR A 80 -11.73 -0.26 0.11
CA THR A 80 -12.61 0.93 0.03
C THR A 80 -14.02 0.62 -0.45
N HIS A 81 -14.27 -0.61 -0.91
CA HIS A 81 -15.61 -1.04 -1.29
C HIS A 81 -16.53 -1.11 -0.07
N SER A 82 -17.76 -0.58 -0.15
CA SER A 82 -18.69 -0.49 0.99
C SER A 82 -19.08 -1.83 1.59
N ALA A 83 -19.04 -2.90 0.78
CA ALA A 83 -19.29 -4.27 1.22
C ALA A 83 -18.05 -4.99 1.80
N PHE A 84 -16.89 -4.32 1.90
CA PHE A 84 -15.70 -4.95 2.48
C PHE A 84 -15.86 -5.10 4.00
N PRO A 85 -15.81 -6.33 4.55
CA PRO A 85 -16.24 -6.58 5.92
C PRO A 85 -15.16 -6.31 6.98
N ASP A 86 -13.90 -6.09 6.57
CA ASP A 86 -12.76 -6.00 7.49
C ASP A 86 -12.16 -4.59 7.54
N HIS A 87 -12.80 -3.73 8.32
CA HIS A 87 -12.36 -2.33 8.48
C HIS A 87 -11.00 -2.19 9.16
N GLU A 88 -10.61 -3.16 10.00
CA GLU A 88 -9.30 -3.12 10.67
C GLU A 88 -8.18 -3.37 9.66
N LEU A 89 -8.34 -4.37 8.78
CA LEU A 89 -7.39 -4.62 7.70
C LEU A 89 -7.29 -3.41 6.77
N ALA A 90 -8.41 -2.77 6.44
CA ALA A 90 -8.45 -1.55 5.63
C ALA A 90 -7.62 -0.42 6.28
N ALA A 91 -7.84 -0.17 7.58
CA ALA A 91 -7.12 0.86 8.32
C ALA A 91 -5.61 0.58 8.42
N ARG A 92 -5.21 -0.70 8.61
CA ARG A 92 -3.79 -1.10 8.61
C ARG A 92 -3.12 -0.87 7.26
N LEU A 93 -3.81 -1.23 6.17
CA LEU A 93 -3.33 -0.98 4.81
C LEU A 93 -3.12 0.52 4.55
N ASP A 94 -4.11 1.35 4.91
CA ASP A 94 -4.04 2.81 4.76
C ASP A 94 -2.87 3.41 5.55
N ALA A 95 -2.68 2.96 6.80
CA ALA A 95 -1.56 3.41 7.61
C ALA A 95 -0.21 3.03 6.98
N ARG A 96 -0.08 1.80 6.47
CA ARG A 96 1.15 1.36 5.80
C ARG A 96 1.41 2.12 4.51
N LEU A 97 0.39 2.40 3.71
CA LEU A 97 0.50 3.21 2.50
C LEU A 97 1.01 4.63 2.80
N ARG A 98 0.43 5.30 3.81
CA ARG A 98 0.94 6.61 4.25
C ARG A 98 2.39 6.53 4.68
N HIS A 99 2.76 5.49 5.44
CA HIS A 99 4.15 5.31 5.86
C HIS A 99 5.13 5.15 4.68
N LEU A 100 4.74 4.44 3.61
CA LEU A 100 5.56 4.35 2.39
C LEU A 100 5.67 5.69 1.66
N GLN A 101 4.59 6.47 1.61
CA GLN A 101 4.59 7.81 1.04
C GLN A 101 5.51 8.75 1.84
N ASP A 102 5.46 8.67 3.17
CA ASP A 102 6.33 9.44 4.06
C ASP A 102 7.81 9.05 3.86
N LYS A 103 8.11 7.76 3.70
CA LYS A 103 9.48 7.29 3.35
C LYS A 103 9.93 7.83 1.99
N LEU A 104 9.06 7.82 0.99
CA LEU A 104 9.37 8.36 -0.33
C LEU A 104 9.70 9.85 -0.23
N ALA A 105 8.91 10.61 0.53
CA ALA A 105 9.17 12.03 0.79
C ALA A 105 10.46 12.24 1.59
N LEU A 106 10.69 11.48 2.66
CA LEU A 106 11.88 11.61 3.49
C LEU A 106 13.17 11.40 2.69
N TRP A 107 13.24 10.30 1.95
CA TRP A 107 14.47 9.91 1.27
C TRP A 107 14.63 10.57 -0.10
N HIS A 108 13.54 10.88 -0.80
CA HIS A 108 13.55 11.30 -2.22
C HIS A 108 12.91 12.65 -2.48
N HIS A 109 12.54 13.42 -1.45
CA HIS A 109 12.19 14.81 -1.71
C HIS A 109 13.44 15.55 -2.14
N ASP A 110 13.50 15.88 -3.44
CA ASP A 110 14.40 16.91 -3.92
C ASP A 110 13.99 18.22 -3.25
N MET A 111 14.81 18.65 -2.29
CA MET A 111 14.81 20.05 -1.95
C MET A 111 15.32 20.76 -3.21
N ASN A 112 14.40 21.37 -3.96
CA ASN A 112 14.75 22.27 -5.06
C ASN A 112 15.89 23.16 -4.56
N ALA A 113 17.06 23.13 -5.21
CA ALA A 113 18.23 23.92 -4.81
C ALA A 113 17.88 25.41 -4.64
N ALA A 114 16.92 25.93 -5.42
CA ALA A 114 16.40 27.30 -5.28
C ALA A 114 15.55 27.51 -4.01
N LYS A 115 14.91 26.48 -3.48
CA LYS A 115 14.18 26.52 -2.19
C LYS A 115 15.16 26.46 -1.02
N GLU A 116 16.22 25.67 -1.14
CA GLU A 116 17.33 25.60 -0.18
C GLU A 116 18.07 26.94 -0.10
N GLU A 117 18.49 27.49 -1.24
CA GLU A 117 19.14 28.80 -1.33
C GLU A 117 18.24 29.92 -0.80
N ARG A 118 16.92 29.85 -1.05
CA ARG A 118 15.96 30.81 -0.47
C ARG A 118 15.89 30.70 1.05
N ILE A 119 15.90 29.48 1.62
CA ILE A 119 15.85 29.28 3.07
C ILE A 119 17.14 29.77 3.71
N VAL A 120 18.30 29.42 3.16
CA VAL A 120 19.61 29.87 3.63
C VAL A 120 19.69 31.40 3.60
N ARG A 121 19.29 32.03 2.48
CA ARG A 121 19.27 33.49 2.35
C ARG A 121 18.27 34.16 3.28
N THR A 122 17.21 33.49 3.71
CA THR A 122 16.23 34.09 4.64
C THR A 122 16.63 33.92 6.11
N ALA A 123 17.40 32.87 6.43
CA ALA A 123 17.86 32.59 7.79
C ALA A 123 19.17 33.31 8.16
N PHE A 124 19.99 33.66 7.17
CA PHE A 124 21.33 34.24 7.35
C PHE A 124 21.55 35.58 6.63
N ALA A 125 20.48 36.26 6.21
CA ALA A 125 20.51 37.67 5.81
C ALA A 125 20.04 38.55 6.96
#